data_AF-A0AAX6NEH2-F1
#
_entry.id   AF-A0AAX6NEH2-F1
#
_cell.length_a   1.000
_cell.length_b   1.000
_cell.length_c   1.000
_cell.angle_alpha   90.00
_cell.angle_beta   90.00
_cell.angle_gamma   90.00
#
_symmetry.space_group_name_H-M   'P 1'
#
loop_
_entity.id
_entity.type
_entity.pdbx_description
1 polymer ?
#
loop_
_entity_poly.entity_id
_entity_poly.type
_entity_poly.pdbx_seq_one_letter_code
_entity_poly.pdbx_strand_id
1 'polypeptide(L)' 'MNGATITALLETSEGALTVVKDDMTNSYSIGLRTVSKLEWKDISEDLYLLLMQELKEQKGMRFPT' A
#
# COMPACT_ATOMS: atom_id res chain seq x y z
N MET A 1 2.99 8.10 -16.14
CA MET A 1 2.16 7.31 -15.20
C MET A 1 2.20 8.07 -13.87
N ASN A 2 1.30 9.04 -13.69
CA ASN A 2 1.29 9.99 -12.56
C ASN A 2 -0.08 9.96 -11.89
N GLY A 3 -0.40 8.95 -11.08
CA GLY A 3 -1.72 8.88 -10.43
C GLY A 3 -1.85 7.94 -9.24
N ALA A 4 -1.00 6.92 -9.16
CA ALA A 4 -0.94 6.04 -8.00
C ALA A 4 -0.07 6.65 -6.89
N THR A 5 -0.69 7.02 -5.78
CA THR A 5 -0.03 7.51 -4.57
C THR A 5 0.20 6.34 -3.61
N ILE A 6 1.46 6.06 -3.28
CA ILE A 6 1.78 5.09 -2.23
C ILE A 6 1.36 5.70 -0.89
N THR A 7 0.39 5.08 -0.23
CA THR A 7 -0.15 5.60 1.03
C THR A 7 0.58 5.01 2.23
N ALA A 8 0.90 3.71 2.20
CA ALA A 8 1.64 3.06 3.27
C ALA A 8 2.62 2.04 2.71
N LEU A 9 3.78 1.94 3.35
CA LEU A 9 4.86 1.04 2.95
C LEU A 9 5.46 0.36 4.19
N LEU A 10 5.48 -0.97 4.16
CA LEU A 10 6.25 -1.81 5.07
C LEU A 10 7.37 -2.48 4.28
N GLU A 11 8.61 -2.11 4.55
CA GLU A 11 9.79 -2.77 3.97
C GLU A 11 10.42 -3.71 4.99
N THR A 12 10.71 -4.94 4.55
CA THR A 12 11.47 -5.93 5.31
C THR A 12 12.69 -6.35 4.49
N SER A 13 13.57 -7.15 5.08
CA SER A 13 14.70 -7.75 4.36
C SER A 13 14.28 -8.70 3.23
N GLU A 14 13.03 -9.17 3.24
CA GLU A 14 12.52 -10.19 2.31
C GLU A 14 11.61 -9.61 1.21
N GLY A 15 11.17 -8.36 1.38
CA GLY A 15 10.25 -7.73 0.46
C GLY A 15 9.63 -6.44 0.98
N ALA A 16 8.57 -6.02 0.32
CA ALA A 16 7.78 -4.86 0.70
C ALA A 16 6.29 -5.13 0.51
N LEU A 17 5.49 -4.67 1.48
CA LEU A 17 4.04 -4.55 1.35
C LEU A 17 3.69 -3.09 1.14
N THR A 18 2.84 -2.81 0.15
CA THR A 18 2.45 -1.45 -0.21
C THR A 18 0.94 -1.35 -0.28
N VAL A 19 0.37 -0.30 0.31
CA VAL A 19 -1.04 0.06 0.14
C VAL A 19 -1.09 1.35 -0.69
N VAL A 20 -1.93 1.35 -1.72
CA VAL A 20 -1.97 2.41 -2.74
C VAL A 20 -3.40 2.91 -2.90
N LYS A 21 -3.52 4.23 -3.04
CA LYS A 21 -4.70 4.91 -3.57
C LYS A 21 -4.32 5.54 -4.91
N ASP A 22 -5.07 5.21 -5.96
CA ASP A 22 -4.97 5.89 -7.25
C ASP A 22 -6.03 6.98 -7.31
N ASP A 23 -5.59 8.24 -7.29
CA ASP A 23 -6.49 9.40 -7.28
C ASP A 23 -7.11 9.68 -8.66
N MET A 24 -6.56 9.15 -9.75
CA MET A 24 -7.13 9.32 -11.09
C MET A 24 -8.35 8.43 -11.30
N THR A 25 -8.25 7.18 -10.85
CA THR A 25 -9.31 6.16 -11.01
C THR A 25 -10.17 5.99 -9.76
N ASN A 26 -9.81 6.66 -8.67
CA ASN A 26 -10.41 6.48 -7.34
C ASN A 26 -10.46 5.00 -6.92
N SER A 27 -9.35 4.29 -7.12
CA SER A 27 -9.22 2.86 -6.83
C SER A 27 -8.17 2.58 -5.77
N TYR A 28 -8.31 1.46 -5.08
CA TYR A 28 -7.47 1.07 -3.96
C TYR A 28 -6.85 -0.29 -4.22
N SER A 29 -5.57 -0.46 -3.91
CA SER A 29 -4.88 -1.73 -4.10
C SER A 29 -3.85 -2.02 -3.03
N ILE A 30 -3.55 -3.31 -2.88
CA ILE A 30 -2.43 -3.80 -2.08
C ILE A 30 -1.42 -4.49 -2.99
N GLY A 31 -0.16 -4.14 -2.83
CA GLY A 31 0.98 -4.69 -3.55
C GLY A 31 1.86 -5.51 -2.63
N LEU A 32 2.21 -6.72 -3.05
CA LEU A 32 3.25 -7.52 -2.43
C LEU A 32 4.43 -7.60 -3.40
N ARG A 33 5.58 -7.09 -2.97
CA ARG A 33 6.85 -7.21 -3.66
C ARG A 33 7.78 -8.12 -2.86
N THR A 34 8.26 -9.19 -3.47
CA THR A 34 9.37 -10.00 -2.97
C THR A 34 10.56 -9.86 -3.91
N VAL A 35 11.67 -10.52 -3.61
CA VAL A 35 12.85 -10.58 -4.50
C VAL A 35 12.51 -11.16 -5.88
N SER A 36 11.54 -12.07 -5.96
CA SER A 36 11.21 -12.83 -7.17
C SER A 36 9.86 -12.50 -7.80
N LYS A 37 8.98 -11.77 -7.11
CA LYS A 37 7.60 -11.55 -7.56
C LYS A 37 7.07 -10.18 -7.17
N LEU A 38 6.27 -9.60 -8.05
CA LEU A 38 5.42 -8.46 -7.77
C LEU A 38 3.98 -8.85 -8.11
N GLU A 39 3.07 -8.70 -7.15
CA GLU A 39 1.65 -8.94 -7.35
C GLU A 39 0.82 -7.83 -6.73
N TRP A 40 -0.27 -7.48 -7.42
CA TRP A 40 -1.23 -6.47 -7.00
C TRP A 40 -2.62 -7.09 -6.93
N LYS A 41 -3.41 -6.66 -5.94
CA LYS A 41 -4.84 -6.96 -5.85
C LYS A 41 -5.60 -5.68 -5.55
N ASP A 42 -6.70 -5.48 -6.26
CA ASP A 42 -7.66 -4.45 -5.92
C ASP A 42 -8.32 -4.78 -4.59
N ILE A 43 -8.57 -3.75 -3.80
CA ILE A 43 -9.26 -3.83 -2.52
C ILE A 43 -10.37 -2.78 -2.48
N SER A 44 -11.34 -2.97 -1.58
CA SER A 44 -12.36 -1.95 -1.35
C SER A 44 -11.78 -0.73 -0.62
N GLU A 45 -12.45 0.40 -0.78
CA GLU A 45 -12.17 1.63 -0.02
C GLU A 45 -12.25 1.39 1.49
N ASP A 46 -13.27 0.66 1.95
CA ASP A 46 -13.45 0.35 3.37
C ASP A 46 -12.25 -0.40 3.95
N LEU A 47 -11.74 -1.41 3.24
CA LEU A 47 -10.57 -2.17 3.67
C LEU A 47 -9.32 -1.28 3.66
N TYR A 48 -9.17 -0.41 2.66
CA TYR A 48 -8.08 0.56 2.61
C TYR A 48 -8.09 1.49 3.83
N LEU A 49 -9.25 2.06 4.18
CA LEU A 49 -9.36 2.98 5.32
C LEU A 49 -9.03 2.29 6.65
N LEU A 50 -9.53 1.06 6.85
CA LEU A 50 -9.21 0.24 8.03
C LEU A 50 -7.71 -0.05 8.13
N LEU A 51 -7.07 -0.43 7.01
CA LEU A 51 -5.62 -0.63 6.97
C LEU A 51 -4.86 0.66 7.29
N MET A 52 -5.27 1.81 6.76
CA MET A 52 -4.61 3.08 7.05
C MET A 52 -4.74 3.50 8.50
N GLN A 53 -5.87 3.20 9.15
CA GLN A 53 -6.05 3.44 10.58
C GLN A 53 -5.12 2.55 11.40
N GLU A 54 -5.14 1.25 11.15
CA GLU A 54 -4.32 0.26 11.87
C GLU A 54 -2.82 0.51 11.68
N LEU A 55 -2.37 0.74 10.44
CA LEU A 55 -0.95 0.84 10.12
C LEU A 55 -0.30 2.14 10.63
N LYS A 56 -1.07 3.23 10.80
CA LYS A 56 -0.53 4.51 11.31
C LYS A 56 0.04 4.40 12.73
N GLU A 57 -0.42 3.42 13.49
CA GLU A 57 -0.03 3.22 14.88
C GLU A 57 1.12 2.21 15.03
N GLN A 58 1.51 1.53 13.95
CA GLN A 58 2.52 0.47 13.99
C GLN A 58 3.95 0.97 13.81
N LYS A 59 4.87 0.46 14.63
CA LYS A 59 6.31 0.77 14.53
C LYS A 59 6.89 0.21 13.23
N GLY A 60 7.62 1.03 12.49
CA GLY A 60 8.33 0.63 11.27
C GLY A 60 7.56 0.89 9.97
N MET A 61 6.31 1.33 10.05
CA MET A 61 5.55 1.78 8.89
C MET A 61 6.05 3.13 8.38
N ARG A 62 6.11 3.29 7.05
CA ARG A 62 6.43 4.55 6.39
C ARG A 62 5.23 5.05 5.59
N PHE A 63 5.02 6.37 5.63
CA PHE A 63 3.95 7.07 4.92
C PHE A 63 4.63 8.13 4.04
N PRO A 64 4.86 7.84 2.75
CA PRO A 64 5.44 8.81 1.83
C PRO A 64 4.53 10.04 1.72
N THR A 65 5.12 11.23 1.83
CA THR A 65 4.46 12.53 1.59
C THR A 65 4.39 12.88 0.12
#